data_AF-A0A0R2R063-F1
#
_entry.id   AF-A0A0R2R063-F1
#
_cell.length_a   1.000
_cell.length_b   1.000
_cell.length_c   1.000
_cell.angle_alpha   90.00
_cell.angle_beta   90.00
_cell.angle_gamma   90.00
#
_symmetry.space_group_name_H-M   'P 1'
#
loop_
_entity.id
_entity.type
_entity.pdbx_description
1 polymer ?
#
loop_
_entity_poly.entity_id
_entity_poly.type
_entity_poly.pdbx_seq_one_letter_code
_entity_poly.pdbx_strand_id
1 'polypeptide(L)'
;MYSDYIYRIFPEAKFVEMRRDPFDNIASVLKEPWGPNDHRKAILWWRDRVGLATSAQKSIPIESSITLELEDLVKNKRSETYQRLINHIGLEDEVEMRQYFDLEVTFERAHIGRWRSDFADPDKFESLFNQLTK
;
A
#
# COMPACT_ATOMS: atom_id res chain seq x y z
N MET A 1 -0.97 -2.74 -10.82
CA MET A 1 0.31 -2.06 -11.12
C MET A 1 0.75 -2.54 -12.50
N TYR A 2 1.29 -1.67 -13.35
CA TYR A 2 1.77 -2.01 -14.71
C TYR A 2 3.31 -1.98 -14.78
N SER A 3 3.97 -2.43 -13.72
CA SER A 3 5.44 -2.33 -13.59
C SER A 3 6.17 -3.13 -14.67
N ASP A 4 5.60 -4.25 -15.09
CA ASP A 4 6.07 -5.09 -16.20
C ASP A 4 6.13 -4.32 -17.52
N TYR A 5 5.07 -3.57 -17.84
CA TYR A 5 5.02 -2.77 -19.06
C TYR A 5 5.93 -1.56 -18.98
N ILE A 6 5.92 -0.83 -17.85
CA ILE A 6 6.77 0.35 -17.66
C ILE A 6 8.25 -0.05 -17.75
N TYR A 7 8.65 -1.16 -17.13
CA TYR A 7 10.03 -1.65 -17.16
C TYR A 7 10.52 -2.00 -18.58
N ARG A 8 9.63 -2.46 -19.47
CA ARG A 8 9.99 -2.70 -20.88
C ARG A 8 10.35 -1.41 -21.63
N ILE A 9 9.78 -0.27 -21.21
CA ILE A 9 10.01 1.04 -21.82
C ILE A 9 11.17 1.76 -21.13
N PHE A 10 11.25 1.66 -19.80
CA PHE A 10 12.24 2.32 -18.95
C PHE A 10 12.90 1.28 -18.02
N PRO A 11 13.92 0.54 -18.51
CA PRO A 11 14.59 -0.50 -17.72
C PRO A 11 15.30 0.00 -16.45
N GLU A 12 15.54 1.30 -16.36
CA GLU A 12 16.11 1.98 -15.20
C GLU A 12 15.07 2.34 -14.12
N ALA A 13 13.77 2.22 -14.42
CA ALA A 13 12.71 2.59 -13.51
C ALA A 13 12.74 1.76 -12.21
N LYS A 14 12.50 2.44 -11.08
CA LYS A 14 12.35 1.87 -9.75
C LYS A 14 10.88 1.87 -9.32
N PHE A 15 10.41 0.77 -8.74
CA PHE A 15 9.01 0.57 -8.39
C PHE A 15 8.83 0.34 -6.89
N VAL A 16 8.09 1.25 -6.25
CA VAL A 16 7.70 1.12 -4.84
C VAL A 16 6.24 0.72 -4.78
N GLU A 17 5.96 -0.50 -4.33
CA GLU A 17 4.62 -0.92 -3.95
C GLU A 17 4.37 -0.54 -2.50
N MET A 18 3.42 0.37 -2.25
CA MET A 18 2.92 0.62 -0.90
C MET A 18 1.80 -0.37 -0.58
N ARG A 19 1.98 -1.13 0.49
CA ARG A 19 0.96 -1.99 1.09
C ARG A 19 0.48 -1.39 2.40
N ARG A 20 -0.74 -1.76 2.76
CA ARG A 20 -1.45 -1.32 3.96
C ARG A 20 -2.39 -2.43 4.35
N ASP A 21 -2.75 -2.50 5.62
CA ASP A 21 -3.81 -3.36 6.11
C ASP A 21 -5.01 -3.38 5.12
N PRO A 22 -5.46 -4.59 4.71
CA PRO A 22 -6.49 -4.73 3.69
C PRO A 22 -7.81 -4.06 4.10
N PHE A 23 -8.16 -4.09 5.39
CA PHE A 23 -9.43 -3.58 5.87
C PHE A 23 -9.43 -2.07 5.89
N ASP A 24 -8.32 -1.46 6.32
CA ASP A 24 -8.14 -0.01 6.22
C ASP A 24 -8.14 0.48 4.77
N ASN A 25 -7.53 -0.28 3.85
CA ASN A 25 -7.56 0.05 2.42
C ASN A 25 -8.98 0.02 1.88
N ILE A 26 -9.72 -1.06 2.13
CA ILE A 26 -11.11 -1.23 1.68
C ILE A 26 -12.05 -0.19 2.31
N ALA A 27 -11.93 0.04 3.63
CA ALA A 27 -12.72 1.04 4.34
C ALA A 27 -12.49 2.46 3.80
N SER A 28 -11.25 2.77 3.37
CA SER A 28 -10.95 4.03 2.70
C SER A 28 -11.62 4.12 1.33
N VAL A 29 -11.51 3.09 0.49
CA VAL A 29 -12.06 3.08 -0.87
C VAL A 29 -13.58 3.13 -0.89
N LEU A 30 -14.26 2.49 0.06
CA LEU A 30 -15.73 2.51 0.16
C LEU A 30 -16.32 3.92 0.38
N LYS A 31 -15.51 4.87 0.88
CA LYS A 31 -15.90 6.27 1.06
C LYS A 31 -15.76 7.11 -0.21
N GLU A 32 -15.12 6.57 -1.23
CA GLU A 32 -14.73 7.30 -2.43
C GLU A 32 -15.71 7.07 -3.59
N PRO A 33 -16.07 8.12 -4.35
CA PRO A 33 -17.07 8.02 -5.43
C PRO A 33 -16.58 7.23 -6.65
N TRP A 34 -15.26 7.07 -6.79
CA TRP A 34 -14.63 6.33 -7.89
C TRP A 34 -14.42 4.84 -7.59
N GLY A 35 -14.68 4.42 -6.34
CA GLY A 35 -14.51 3.06 -5.86
C GLY A 35 -15.77 2.21 -5.97
N PRO A 36 -15.65 0.89 -5.71
CA PRO A 36 -16.81 0.06 -5.39
C PRO A 36 -17.52 0.59 -4.14
N ASN A 37 -18.85 0.50 -4.14
CA ASN A 37 -19.71 1.04 -3.09
C ASN A 37 -20.40 -0.05 -2.23
N ASP A 38 -20.00 -1.32 -2.38
CA ASP A 38 -20.45 -2.43 -1.54
C ASP A 38 -19.28 -3.32 -1.11
N HIS A 39 -19.40 -3.93 0.06
CA HIS A 39 -18.31 -4.67 0.71
C HIS A 39 -17.78 -5.81 -0.17
N ARG A 40 -18.67 -6.60 -0.79
CA ARG A 40 -18.26 -7.75 -1.60
C ARG A 40 -17.45 -7.30 -2.82
N LYS A 41 -17.94 -6.31 -3.56
CA LYS A 41 -17.20 -5.75 -4.69
C LYS A 41 -15.89 -5.13 -4.25
N ALA A 42 -15.86 -4.42 -3.12
CA ALA A 42 -14.64 -3.79 -2.62
C ALA A 42 -13.55 -4.80 -2.24
N ILE A 43 -13.93 -5.90 -1.59
CA ILE A 43 -13.01 -6.99 -1.25
C ILE A 43 -12.40 -7.61 -2.52
N LEU A 44 -13.24 -7.98 -3.50
CA LEU A 44 -12.77 -8.57 -4.76
C LEU A 44 -11.89 -7.58 -5.55
N TRP A 45 -12.30 -6.32 -5.60
CA TRP A 45 -11.57 -5.23 -6.25
C TRP A 45 -10.18 -5.01 -5.64
N TRP A 46 -10.06 -5.08 -4.31
CA TRP A 46 -8.79 -5.02 -3.59
C TRP A 46 -7.92 -6.24 -3.88
N ARG A 47 -8.49 -7.44 -3.74
CA ARG A 47 -7.80 -8.72 -3.98
C ARG A 47 -7.20 -8.77 -5.37
N ASP A 48 -8.00 -8.43 -6.38
CA ASP A 48 -7.58 -8.48 -7.77
C ASP A 48 -6.46 -7.46 -8.04
N ARG A 49 -6.48 -6.28 -7.41
CA ARG A 49 -5.42 -5.28 -7.53
C ARG A 49 -4.11 -5.72 -6.90
N VAL A 50 -4.16 -6.28 -5.69
CA VAL A 50 -2.98 -6.82 -5.02
C VAL A 50 -2.41 -8.00 -5.82
N GLY A 51 -3.27 -8.86 -6.36
CA GLY A 51 -2.87 -9.95 -7.24
C GLY A 51 -2.20 -9.48 -8.52
N LEU A 52 -2.78 -8.48 -9.20
CA LEU A 52 -2.19 -7.86 -10.39
C LEU A 52 -0.83 -7.20 -10.08
N ALA A 53 -0.73 -6.47 -8.97
CA ALA A 53 0.51 -5.82 -8.58
C ALA A 53 1.61 -6.84 -8.26
N THR A 54 1.27 -7.89 -7.49
CA THR A 54 2.18 -9.00 -7.20
C THR A 54 2.65 -9.71 -8.47
N SER A 55 1.75 -9.93 -9.44
CA SER A 55 2.09 -10.60 -10.70
C SER A 55 2.98 -9.74 -11.60
N ALA A 56 2.71 -8.44 -11.68
CA ALA A 56 3.53 -7.49 -12.44
C ALA A 56 4.93 -7.36 -11.81
N GLN A 57 5.03 -7.30 -10.49
CA GLN A 57 6.30 -7.24 -9.77
C GLN A 57 7.16 -8.50 -9.99
N LYS A 58 6.55 -9.68 -10.05
CA LYS A 58 7.27 -10.94 -10.37
C LYS A 58 7.83 -10.98 -11.80
N SER A 59 7.37 -10.09 -12.67
CA SER A 59 7.77 -10.05 -14.09
C SER A 59 8.93 -9.08 -14.35
N ILE A 60 9.47 -8.44 -13.31
CA ILE A 60 10.60 -7.51 -13.39
C ILE A 60 11.72 -7.95 -12.43
N PRO A 61 12.97 -7.49 -12.61
CA PRO A 61 14.05 -7.83 -11.70
C PRO A 61 13.78 -7.38 -10.27
N ILE A 62 14.21 -8.20 -9.31
CA ILE A 62 13.92 -8.00 -7.88
C ILE A 62 14.53 -6.69 -7.34
N GLU A 63 15.66 -6.27 -7.89
CA GLU A 63 16.36 -5.03 -7.56
C GLU A 63 15.67 -3.76 -8.10
N SER A 64 14.72 -3.92 -9.03
CA SER A 64 13.94 -2.82 -9.59
C SER A 64 12.66 -2.56 -8.80
N SER A 65 12.31 -3.38 -7.81
CA SER A 65 11.12 -3.13 -6.99
C SER A 65 11.28 -3.46 -5.52
N ILE A 66 10.65 -2.65 -4.68
CA ILE A 66 10.42 -2.96 -3.26
C ILE A 66 8.95 -2.88 -2.91
N THR A 67 8.56 -3.64 -1.90
CA THR A 67 7.29 -3.49 -1.20
C THR A 67 7.54 -2.91 0.18
N LEU A 68 6.81 -1.86 0.53
CA LEU A 68 6.82 -1.19 1.82
C LEU A 68 5.44 -1.31 2.47
N GLU A 69 5.39 -1.70 3.74
CA GLU A 69 4.16 -1.66 4.53
C GLU A 69 4.02 -0.25 5.13
N LEU A 70 2.85 0.36 4.96
CA LEU A 70 2.58 1.71 5.44
C LEU A 70 2.75 1.79 6.96
N GLU A 71 2.33 0.75 7.68
CA GLU A 71 2.45 0.62 9.14
C GLU A 71 3.92 0.66 9.60
N ASP A 72 4.81 0.03 8.84
CA ASP A 72 6.25 0.07 9.09
C ASP A 72 6.82 1.46 8.75
N LEU A 73 6.36 2.08 7.66
CA LEU A 73 6.78 3.42 7.24
C LEU A 73 6.38 4.50 8.25
N VAL A 74 5.22 4.38 8.90
CA VAL A 74 4.71 5.44 9.78
C VAL A 74 4.96 5.18 11.26
N LYS A 75 5.12 3.92 11.69
CA LYS A 75 5.20 3.56 13.12
C LYS A 75 6.23 2.49 13.45
N ASN A 76 6.11 1.27 12.92
CA ASN A 76 6.81 0.12 13.52
C ASN A 76 8.33 0.15 13.26
N LYS A 77 8.74 0.60 12.07
CA LYS A 77 10.13 0.62 11.60
C LYS A 77 10.41 1.88 10.80
N ARG A 78 9.91 3.01 11.32
CA ARG A 78 9.78 4.27 10.59
C ARG A 78 11.09 4.69 9.89
N SER A 79 12.16 4.84 10.65
CA SER A 79 13.46 5.29 10.13
C SER A 79 14.08 4.28 9.16
N GLU A 80 13.99 2.98 9.48
CA GLU A 80 14.54 1.89 8.65
C GLU A 80 13.80 1.78 7.31
N THR A 81 12.48 1.93 7.33
CA THR A 81 11.62 1.85 6.15
C THR A 81 11.81 3.05 5.24
N TYR A 82 11.94 4.25 5.82
CA TYR A 82 12.35 5.44 5.07
C TYR A 82 13.73 5.27 4.45
N GLN A 83 14.73 4.78 5.20
CA GLN A 83 16.08 4.57 4.67
C GLN A 83 16.06 3.58 3.50
N ARG A 84 15.30 2.49 3.63
CA ARG A 84 15.11 1.50 2.57
C ARG A 84 14.45 2.11 1.32
N LEU A 85 13.49 3.03 1.50
CA LEU A 85 12.87 3.77 0.40
C LEU A 85 13.91 4.61 -0.34
N ILE A 86 14.62 5.51 0.34
CA ILE A 86 15.58 6.42 -0.29
C ILE A 86 16.75 5.67 -0.95
N ASN A 87 17.24 4.60 -0.31
CA ASN A 87 18.28 3.74 -0.87
C ASN A 87 17.81 3.04 -2.16
N HIS A 88 16.55 2.60 -2.22
CA HIS A 88 16.02 1.91 -3.40
C HIS A 88 15.88 2.84 -4.60
N ILE A 89 15.38 4.05 -4.37
CA ILE A 89 15.21 5.07 -5.42
C ILE A 89 16.54 5.75 -5.80
N GLY A 90 17.59 5.57 -4.98
CA GLY A 90 18.92 6.12 -5.24
C GLY A 90 19.04 7.61 -4.94
N LEU A 91 18.29 8.11 -3.95
CA LEU A 91 18.36 9.50 -3.50
C LEU A 91 19.14 9.61 -2.18
N GLU A 92 19.81 10.75 -2.00
CA GLU A 92 20.40 11.13 -0.73
C GLU A 92 19.31 11.54 0.28
N ASP A 93 19.62 11.46 1.57
CA ASP A 93 18.71 11.90 2.63
C ASP A 93 18.78 13.41 2.81
N GLU A 94 18.06 14.13 1.95
CA GLU A 94 17.99 15.58 1.97
C GLU A 94 17.18 16.08 3.18
N VAL A 95 17.62 17.19 3.79
CA VAL A 95 17.04 17.74 5.02
C VAL A 95 15.57 18.08 4.85
N GLU A 96 15.18 18.66 3.72
CA GLU A 96 13.80 19.04 3.43
C GLU A 96 12.89 17.81 3.28
N MET A 97 13.39 16.74 2.68
CA MET A 97 12.64 15.48 2.54
C MET A 97 12.44 14.82 3.89
N ARG A 98 13.49 14.80 4.72
CA ARG A 98 13.44 14.30 6.09
C ARG A 98 12.42 15.07 6.93
N GLN A 99 12.44 16.39 6.87
CA GLN A 99 11.49 17.25 7.57
C GLN A 99 10.06 17.00 7.13
N TYR A 100 9.80 16.91 5.81
CA TYR A 100 8.47 16.56 5.30
C TYR A 100 8.02 15.20 5.82
N PHE A 101 8.90 14.19 5.76
CA PHE A 101 8.60 12.86 6.24
C PHE A 101 8.19 12.89 7.72
N ASP A 102 8.97 13.55 8.57
CA ASP A 102 8.74 13.62 10.01
C ASP A 102 7.46 14.38 10.39
N LEU A 103 7.08 15.41 9.61
CA LEU A 103 5.92 16.25 9.91
C LEU A 103 4.61 15.72 9.29
N GLU A 104 4.66 15.18 8.07
CA GLU A 104 3.47 14.88 7.28
C GLU A 104 3.18 13.38 7.15
N VAL A 105 4.20 12.53 7.17
CA VAL A 105 4.04 11.07 6.97
C VAL A 105 3.93 10.38 8.32
N THR A 106 2.95 10.73 9.16
CA THR A 106 2.86 10.26 10.56
C THR A 106 1.82 9.15 10.77
N PHE A 107 1.90 8.45 11.91
CA PHE A 107 0.95 7.40 12.28
C PHE A 107 -0.49 7.93 12.40
N GLU A 108 -0.66 9.11 12.99
CA GLU A 108 -1.95 9.75 13.24
C GLU A 108 -2.67 10.07 11.92
N ARG A 109 -1.91 10.44 10.89
CA ARG A 109 -2.41 10.81 9.57
C ARG A 109 -2.62 9.60 8.65
N ALA A 110 -2.01 8.46 8.96
CA ALA A 110 -2.13 7.22 8.19
C ALA A 110 -3.43 6.44 8.43
N HIS A 111 -4.23 6.83 9.44
CA HIS A 111 -5.51 6.19 9.78
C HIS A 111 -5.40 4.67 9.98
N ILE A 112 -4.32 4.19 10.59
CA ILE A 112 -4.10 2.76 10.83
C ILE A 112 -5.09 2.25 11.89
N GLY A 113 -5.76 1.14 11.57
CA GLY A 113 -6.76 0.48 12.40
C GLY A 113 -8.14 1.15 12.43
N ARG A 114 -8.35 2.24 11.67
CA ARG A 114 -9.62 2.99 11.67
C ARG A 114 -10.77 2.16 11.11
N TRP A 115 -10.50 1.14 10.29
CA TRP A 115 -11.51 0.25 9.73
C TRP A 115 -12.46 -0.33 10.79
N ARG A 116 -11.98 -0.60 12.01
CA ARG A 116 -12.78 -1.13 13.12
C ARG A 116 -13.97 -0.25 13.50
N SER A 117 -13.84 1.06 13.32
CA SER A 117 -14.93 2.02 13.54
C SER A 117 -15.69 2.38 12.27
N ASP A 118 -15.13 2.07 11.10
CA ASP A 118 -15.72 2.41 9.80
C ASP A 118 -16.80 1.39 9.36
N PHE A 119 -16.76 0.16 9.89
CA PHE A 119 -17.79 -0.85 9.64
C PHE A 119 -18.74 -1.00 10.83
N ALA A 120 -20.03 -1.12 10.55
CA ALA A 120 -21.06 -1.36 11.56
C ALA A 120 -20.91 -2.73 12.27
N ASP A 121 -20.36 -3.72 11.57
CA ASP A 121 -20.10 -5.07 12.07
C ASP A 121 -18.73 -5.54 11.52
N PRO A 122 -17.62 -5.20 12.22
CA PRO A 122 -16.26 -5.54 11.80
C PRO A 122 -16.03 -7.05 11.68
N ASP A 123 -16.57 -7.86 12.60
CA ASP A 123 -16.37 -9.31 12.62
C ASP A 123 -17.03 -9.98 11.41
N LYS A 124 -18.23 -9.52 11.02
CA LYS A 124 -18.90 -9.97 9.81
C LYS A 124 -18.14 -9.56 8.55
N PHE A 125 -17.57 -8.35 8.52
CA PHE A 125 -16.75 -7.90 7.40
C PHE A 125 -15.48 -8.75 7.26
N GLU A 126 -14.78 -9.03 8.36
CA GLU A 126 -13.61 -9.90 8.39
C GLU A 126 -13.94 -11.33 7.93
N SER A 127 -15.07 -11.88 8.39
CA SER A 127 -15.55 -13.20 7.94
C SER A 127 -15.81 -13.24 6.43
N LEU A 128 -16.44 -12.19 5.88
CA LEU A 128 -16.68 -12.07 4.44
C LEU A 128 -15.37 -11.94 3.67
N PHE A 129 -14.42 -11.16 4.16
CA PHE A 129 -13.10 -11.03 3.55
C PHE A 129 -12.42 -12.39 3.45
N ASN A 130 -12.30 -13.10 4.57
CA ASN A 130 -11.67 -14.42 4.63
C ASN A 130 -12.36 -15.46 3.73
N GLN A 131 -13.66 -15.32 3.46
CA GLN A 131 -14.37 -16.19 2.51
C GLN A 131 -13.99 -15.90 1.05
N LEU A 132 -13.74 -14.63 0.71
CA LEU A 132 -13.55 -14.17 -0.68
C LEU A 132 -12.07 -14.11 -1.10
N THR A 133 -11.15 -14.15 -0.15
CA THR A 133 -9.69 -14.05 -0.37
C THR A 133 -8.93 -15.35 -0.12
N LYS A 134 -9.62 -16.43 0.28
CA LYS A 134 -9.09 -17.79 0.28
C LYS A 134 -8.77 -18.31 -1.13
#